data_AF-A0AA39WA98-F1
#
_entry.id   AF-A0AA39WA98-F1
#
_cell.length_a   1.000
_cell.length_b   1.000
_cell.length_c   1.000
_cell.angle_alpha   90.00
_cell.angle_beta   90.00
_cell.angle_gamma   90.00
#
_symmetry.space_group_name_H-M   'P 1'
#
loop_
_entity.id
_entity.type
_entity.pdbx_description
1 polymer ?
#
loop_
_entity_poly.entity_id
_entity_poly.type
_entity_poly.pdbx_seq_one_letter_code
_entity_poly.pdbx_strand_id
1 'polypeptide(L)'
;MASGGTVGWVSSPNARATNDILFENFLALFVCVWTVLHHNLQAKHEGFWSVFWRKFRWAFLAVAAPEMLTLFAAMQWNAANISVKEMRSIGLASWSKVHAFYANAGGFVLETPGFPKFPINATSIYYLCSNRWIEPPPITKEDIWDRSKADLLAKGLAFTQAGWVILQICARAAQNLTIAPLELFTAAFIIHSLATLYFWASKPQNVAEPTIIKVDWTIGELLIAAGDAAKDPYVDTPMDFVEKPVWEGWRRLPSLLHYGGLTKRPLERIPNDYSPPPPTGTEATIIWVVSVVHALIHVLGWWFPFPTQVEAIIWRASSLTLLVVMAIGGIVPVISTQPWFDFSFSMLWIWVREAEKQTWVRKRLFSIVVDIAYVLYIIARIFILVEIFFVFRAMPEDVYIIPEWTWVWPHVQ
;
A
#
# COMPACT_ATOMS: atom_id res chain seq x y z
N MET A 1 -40.95 -1.86 -9.68
CA MET A 1 -41.01 -2.17 -8.24
C MET A 1 -41.66 -3.53 -8.11
N ALA A 2 -40.88 -4.61 -8.17
CA ALA A 2 -41.36 -5.94 -7.81
C ALA A 2 -41.34 -6.03 -6.29
N SER A 3 -42.48 -6.37 -5.70
CA SER A 3 -42.67 -6.62 -4.27
C SER A 3 -42.01 -7.94 -3.86
N GLY A 4 -40.68 -7.99 -3.92
CA GLY A 4 -39.91 -9.08 -3.34
C GLY A 4 -39.76 -8.85 -1.84
N GLY A 5 -39.96 -9.88 -1.02
CA GLY A 5 -39.67 -9.81 0.40
C GLY A 5 -38.18 -9.56 0.64
N THR A 6 -37.83 -9.11 1.84
CA THR A 6 -36.45 -9.21 2.32
C THR A 6 -36.28 -10.56 3.00
N VAL A 7 -35.21 -11.27 2.66
CA VAL A 7 -34.83 -12.53 3.28
C VAL A 7 -33.47 -12.40 3.95
N GLY A 8 -33.29 -13.11 5.06
CA GLY A 8 -32.03 -13.16 5.78
C GLY A 8 -31.05 -14.13 5.12
N TRP A 9 -30.54 -15.07 5.92
CA TRP A 9 -29.67 -16.13 5.44
C TRP A 9 -30.40 -17.09 4.49
N VAL A 10 -29.83 -17.34 3.31
CA VAL A 10 -30.34 -18.29 2.30
C VAL A 10 -29.32 -19.41 2.09
N SER A 11 -29.76 -20.66 2.21
CA SER A 11 -28.95 -21.87 1.97
C SER A 11 -29.31 -22.51 0.62
N SER A 12 -28.30 -23.04 -0.10
CA SER A 12 -28.48 -23.64 -1.44
C SER A 12 -29.05 -25.07 -1.37
N PRO A 13 -29.75 -25.55 -2.44
CA PRO A 13 -29.00 -26.03 -3.62
C PRO A 13 -29.36 -25.41 -4.99
N ASN A 14 -30.43 -24.62 -5.13
CA ASN A 14 -30.91 -24.10 -6.44
C ASN A 14 -30.93 -22.56 -6.55
N ALA A 15 -30.25 -21.85 -5.66
CA ALA A 15 -30.09 -20.39 -5.69
C ALA A 15 -28.67 -20.02 -5.25
N ARG A 16 -28.21 -18.80 -5.58
CA ARG A 16 -26.97 -18.27 -5.02
C ARG A 16 -27.16 -18.13 -3.52
N ALA A 17 -26.43 -18.89 -2.71
CA ALA A 17 -26.61 -18.87 -1.27
C ALA A 17 -25.76 -17.78 -0.62
N THR A 18 -26.12 -17.37 0.61
CA THR A 18 -25.40 -16.31 1.33
C THR A 18 -23.93 -16.68 1.51
N ASN A 19 -23.62 -17.95 1.79
CA ASN A 19 -22.24 -18.45 1.88
C ASN A 19 -21.47 -18.31 0.56
N ASP A 20 -22.14 -18.44 -0.60
CA ASP A 20 -21.48 -18.31 -1.89
C ASP A 20 -21.04 -16.86 -2.10
N ILE A 21 -21.91 -15.89 -1.84
CA ILE A 21 -21.60 -14.45 -1.94
C ILE A 21 -20.43 -14.09 -1.01
N LEU A 22 -20.51 -14.52 0.25
CA LEU A 22 -19.47 -14.25 1.24
C LEU A 22 -18.13 -14.88 0.86
N PHE A 23 -18.15 -16.16 0.45
CA PHE A 23 -16.93 -16.90 0.12
C PHE A 23 -16.27 -16.41 -1.16
N GLU A 24 -17.05 -16.13 -2.22
CA GLU A 24 -16.53 -15.58 -3.48
C GLU A 24 -15.80 -14.25 -3.26
N ASN A 25 -16.45 -13.33 -2.52
CA ASN A 25 -15.86 -12.02 -2.24
C ASN A 25 -14.68 -12.11 -1.27
N PHE A 26 -14.78 -12.95 -0.23
CA PHE A 26 -13.66 -13.20 0.67
C PHE A 26 -12.46 -13.77 -0.07
N LEU A 27 -12.68 -14.75 -0.96
CA LEU A 27 -11.63 -15.35 -1.77
C LEU A 27 -11.00 -14.33 -2.72
N ALA A 28 -11.81 -13.51 -3.39
CA ALA A 28 -11.31 -12.45 -4.26
C ALA A 28 -10.45 -11.44 -3.48
N LEU A 29 -10.93 -10.97 -2.32
CA LEU A 29 -10.17 -10.08 -1.42
C LEU A 29 -8.88 -10.76 -0.95
N PHE A 30 -8.94 -12.01 -0.49
CA PHE A 30 -7.80 -12.77 0.02
C PHE A 30 -6.70 -12.93 -1.04
N VAL A 31 -7.06 -13.39 -2.25
CA VAL A 31 -6.08 -13.61 -3.33
C VAL A 31 -5.53 -12.27 -3.82
N CYS A 32 -6.35 -11.22 -3.91
CA CYS A 32 -5.87 -9.88 -4.26
C CYS A 32 -4.90 -9.32 -3.20
N VAL A 33 -5.22 -9.43 -1.91
CA VAL A 33 -4.32 -9.01 -0.81
C VAL A 33 -3.03 -9.81 -0.82
N TRP A 34 -3.10 -11.13 -0.99
CA TRP A 34 -1.94 -12.01 -1.04
C TRP A 34 -0.99 -11.63 -2.18
N THR A 35 -1.54 -11.33 -3.36
CA THR A 35 -0.76 -11.01 -4.55
C THR A 35 -0.19 -9.60 -4.53
N VAL A 36 -0.90 -8.63 -3.96
CA VAL A 36 -0.48 -7.23 -3.96
C VAL A 36 0.59 -6.93 -2.92
N LEU A 37 0.65 -7.68 -1.81
CA LEU A 37 1.61 -7.43 -0.73
C LEU A 37 3.03 -7.87 -1.08
N HIS A 38 3.90 -6.88 -1.33
CA HIS A 38 5.33 -7.05 -1.54
C HIS A 38 6.10 -6.58 -0.30
N HIS A 39 6.19 -7.44 0.72
CA HIS A 39 6.92 -7.13 1.96
C HIS A 39 8.44 -7.05 1.74
N ASN A 40 9.08 -6.17 2.50
CA ASN A 40 10.54 -6.08 2.58
C ASN A 40 11.14 -7.30 3.28
N LEU A 41 12.45 -7.49 3.10
CA LEU A 41 13.16 -8.66 3.62
C LEU A 41 13.09 -8.73 5.15
N GLN A 42 13.00 -9.96 5.65
CA GLN A 42 12.89 -10.25 7.08
C GLN A 42 14.30 -10.29 7.69
N ALA A 43 14.44 -9.97 8.97
CA ALA A 43 15.70 -10.21 9.65
C ALA A 43 15.84 -11.71 9.99
N LYS A 44 17.05 -12.27 9.88
CA LYS A 44 17.29 -13.73 9.96
C LYS A 44 16.79 -14.42 11.23
N HIS A 45 16.73 -13.68 12.33
CA HIS A 45 16.37 -14.20 13.65
C HIS A 45 14.91 -13.90 14.03
N GLU A 46 14.11 -13.33 13.11
CA GLU A 46 12.70 -13.07 13.40
C GLU A 46 11.91 -14.38 13.50
N GLY A 47 11.25 -14.58 14.64
CA GLY A 47 10.36 -15.72 14.84
C GLY A 47 9.09 -15.63 14.00
N PHE A 48 8.48 -16.79 13.76
CA PHE A 48 7.24 -16.94 12.97
C PHE A 48 6.15 -15.93 13.34
N TRP A 49 5.88 -15.73 14.64
CA TRP A 49 4.81 -14.85 15.10
C TRP A 49 5.06 -13.36 14.80
N SER A 50 6.31 -12.90 14.86
CA SER A 50 6.65 -11.52 14.48
C SER A 50 6.34 -11.28 13.00
N VAL A 51 6.75 -12.23 12.17
CA VAL A 51 6.52 -12.20 10.72
C VAL A 51 5.02 -12.27 10.42
N PHE A 52 4.31 -13.20 11.03
CA PHE A 52 2.87 -13.37 10.87
C PHE A 52 2.11 -12.09 11.21
N TRP A 53 2.31 -11.52 12.40
CA TRP A 53 1.62 -10.29 12.81
C TRP A 53 2.01 -9.07 11.97
N ARG A 54 3.23 -9.03 11.44
CA ARG A 54 3.60 -8.00 10.45
C ARG A 54 2.80 -8.19 9.16
N LYS A 55 2.78 -9.38 8.57
CA LYS A 55 2.02 -9.64 7.34
C LYS A 55 0.53 -9.37 7.54
N PHE A 56 -0.03 -9.81 8.66
CA PHE A 56 -1.42 -9.59 9.02
C PHE A 56 -1.77 -8.10 9.13
N ARG A 57 -0.95 -7.28 9.80
CA ARG A 57 -1.19 -5.83 9.90
C ARG A 57 -1.20 -5.14 8.53
N TRP A 58 -0.31 -5.55 7.64
CA TRP A 58 -0.27 -5.02 6.27
C TRP A 58 -1.44 -5.52 5.41
N ALA A 59 -1.88 -6.76 5.60
CA ALA A 59 -3.09 -7.29 4.97
C ALA A 59 -4.34 -6.54 5.45
N PHE A 60 -4.45 -6.29 6.75
CA PHE A 60 -5.52 -5.46 7.31
C PHE A 60 -5.48 -4.04 6.75
N LEU A 61 -4.31 -3.41 6.71
CA LEU A 61 -4.15 -2.07 6.12
C LEU A 61 -4.56 -2.06 4.64
N ALA A 62 -4.21 -3.10 3.88
CA ALA A 62 -4.60 -3.22 2.48
C ALA A 62 -6.12 -3.18 2.32
N VAL A 63 -6.87 -3.91 3.14
CA VAL A 63 -8.34 -3.96 3.06
C VAL A 63 -8.99 -2.70 3.64
N ALA A 64 -8.50 -2.21 4.78
CA ALA A 64 -9.10 -1.09 5.50
C ALA A 64 -8.82 0.28 4.88
N ALA A 65 -7.63 0.46 4.29
CA ALA A 65 -7.17 1.69 3.66
C ALA A 65 -6.30 1.39 2.41
N PRO A 66 -6.86 0.78 1.35
CA PRO A 66 -6.14 0.40 0.14
C PRO A 66 -5.42 1.56 -0.57
N GLU A 67 -5.94 2.78 -0.46
CA GLU A 67 -5.34 4.02 -0.94
C GLU A 67 -3.99 4.32 -0.27
N MET A 68 -3.85 4.02 1.03
CA MET A 68 -2.60 4.22 1.75
C MET A 68 -1.55 3.21 1.31
N LEU A 69 -1.96 1.95 1.07
CA LEU A 69 -1.06 0.96 0.48
C LEU A 69 -0.59 1.40 -0.92
N THR A 70 -1.52 1.90 -1.75
CA THR A 70 -1.20 2.40 -3.09
C THR A 70 -0.23 3.58 -3.02
N LEU A 71 -0.42 4.48 -2.06
CA LEU A 71 0.49 5.61 -1.81
C LEU A 71 1.90 5.14 -1.46
N PHE A 72 2.05 4.19 -0.52
CA PHE A 72 3.35 3.61 -0.20
C PHE A 72 4.01 2.98 -1.44
N ALA A 73 3.23 2.28 -2.27
CA ALA A 73 3.75 1.66 -3.47
C ALA A 73 4.27 2.69 -4.48
N ALA A 74 3.51 3.78 -4.69
CA ALA A 74 3.92 4.87 -5.56
C ALA A 74 5.17 5.60 -5.05
N MET A 75 5.27 5.86 -3.76
CA MET A 75 6.48 6.45 -3.16
C MET A 75 7.70 5.55 -3.40
N GLN A 76 7.56 4.23 -3.17
CA GLN A 76 8.66 3.29 -3.38
C GLN A 76 9.04 3.21 -4.87
N TRP A 77 8.07 3.35 -5.76
CA TRP A 77 8.30 3.45 -7.20
C TRP A 77 9.07 4.71 -7.59
N ASN A 78 8.74 5.86 -6.99
CA ASN A 78 9.49 7.10 -7.20
C ASN A 78 10.94 6.95 -6.73
N ALA A 79 11.15 6.37 -5.53
CA ALA A 79 12.48 6.06 -5.00
C ALA A 79 13.30 5.22 -5.98
N ALA A 80 12.67 4.19 -6.56
CA ALA A 80 13.31 3.33 -7.54
C ALA A 80 13.67 4.08 -8.83
N ASN A 81 12.83 5.00 -9.29
CA ASN A 81 13.12 5.83 -10.46
C ASN A 81 14.29 6.80 -10.22
N ILE A 82 14.33 7.43 -9.04
CA ILE A 82 15.44 8.32 -8.65
C ILE A 82 16.74 7.54 -8.64
N SER A 83 16.78 6.39 -7.96
CA SER A 83 17.95 5.52 -7.92
C SER A 83 18.44 5.11 -9.31
N VAL A 84 17.53 4.76 -10.24
CA VAL A 84 17.92 4.43 -11.61
C VAL A 84 18.56 5.62 -12.34
N LYS A 85 18.05 6.84 -12.13
CA LYS A 85 18.65 8.05 -12.71
C LYS A 85 20.05 8.31 -12.14
N GLU A 86 20.20 8.19 -10.82
CA GLU A 86 21.47 8.39 -10.10
C GLU A 86 22.52 7.34 -10.52
N MET A 87 22.15 6.05 -10.53
CA MET A 87 23.10 5.00 -10.91
C MET A 87 23.52 5.10 -12.38
N ARG A 88 22.63 5.57 -13.27
CA ARG A 88 22.98 5.85 -14.67
C ARG A 88 23.92 7.05 -14.82
N SER A 89 23.86 8.06 -13.95
CA SER A 89 24.74 9.22 -14.04
C SER A 89 26.21 8.87 -13.76
N ILE A 90 26.46 7.79 -13.01
CA ILE A 90 27.80 7.23 -12.75
C ILE A 90 28.17 6.06 -13.68
N GLY A 91 27.42 5.85 -14.78
CA GLY A 91 27.75 4.87 -15.82
C GLY A 91 27.21 3.46 -15.62
N LEU A 92 26.36 3.20 -14.61
CA LEU A 92 25.80 1.87 -14.33
C LEU A 92 24.48 1.64 -15.07
N ALA A 93 24.56 1.48 -16.39
CA ALA A 93 23.39 1.32 -17.27
C ALA A 93 22.55 0.06 -16.98
N SER A 94 23.17 -1.00 -16.45
CA SER A 94 22.49 -2.25 -16.06
C SER A 94 21.61 -2.10 -14.82
N TRP A 95 21.81 -1.04 -14.02
CA TRP A 95 21.00 -0.80 -12.84
C TRP A 95 19.56 -0.48 -13.22
N SER A 96 18.67 -1.38 -12.83
CA SER A 96 17.24 -1.35 -13.17
C SER A 96 16.38 -1.06 -11.93
N LYS A 97 15.09 -0.75 -12.14
CA LYS A 97 14.15 -0.56 -11.01
C LYS A 97 14.08 -1.77 -10.09
N VAL A 98 14.33 -2.98 -10.62
CA VAL A 98 14.37 -4.21 -9.83
C VAL A 98 15.51 -4.16 -8.80
N HIS A 99 16.70 -3.71 -9.19
CA HIS A 99 17.83 -3.51 -8.28
C HIS A 99 17.52 -2.44 -7.23
N ALA A 100 16.92 -1.32 -7.65
CA ALA A 100 16.55 -0.25 -6.74
C ALA A 100 15.49 -0.68 -5.72
N PHE A 101 14.43 -1.38 -6.16
CA PHE A 101 13.43 -1.96 -5.28
C PHE A 101 14.02 -3.02 -4.35
N TYR A 102 14.92 -3.87 -4.86
CA TYR A 102 15.61 -4.86 -4.06
C TYR A 102 16.44 -4.20 -2.96
N ALA A 103 17.24 -3.19 -3.30
CA ALA A 103 18.02 -2.40 -2.33
C ALA A 103 17.12 -1.74 -1.27
N ASN A 104 16.07 -1.02 -1.70
CA ASN A 104 15.14 -0.33 -0.81
C ASN A 104 14.26 -1.29 0.01
N ALA A 105 14.17 -2.57 -0.37
CA ALA A 105 13.51 -3.61 0.40
C ALA A 105 14.45 -4.30 1.41
N GLY A 106 15.72 -3.88 1.52
CA GLY A 106 16.73 -4.48 2.38
C GLY A 106 17.46 -5.65 1.74
N GLY A 107 17.47 -5.71 0.40
CA GLY A 107 18.10 -6.75 -0.40
C GLY A 107 19.62 -6.75 -0.35
N PHE A 108 20.25 -5.65 0.05
CA PHE A 108 21.69 -5.58 0.26
C PHE A 108 22.02 -5.33 1.73
N VAL A 109 22.99 -6.08 2.24
CA VAL A 109 23.49 -5.96 3.62
C VAL A 109 24.99 -5.75 3.56
N LEU A 110 25.47 -4.71 4.22
CA LEU A 110 26.89 -4.41 4.34
C LEU A 110 27.50 -5.19 5.50
N GLU A 111 28.63 -5.84 5.22
CA GLU A 111 29.47 -6.53 6.20
C GLU A 111 30.85 -5.89 6.19
N THR A 112 31.16 -5.15 7.25
CA THR A 112 32.41 -4.42 7.47
C THR A 112 33.09 -4.92 8.75
N PRO A 113 34.43 -4.95 8.83
CA PRO A 113 35.15 -5.47 9.99
C PRO A 113 34.80 -4.71 11.27
N GLY A 114 34.59 -5.47 12.36
CA GLY A 114 34.39 -4.89 13.70
C GLY A 114 33.04 -4.20 13.93
N PHE A 115 32.08 -4.29 13.00
CA PHE A 115 30.75 -3.69 13.17
C PHE A 115 29.63 -4.69 12.82
N PRO A 116 28.46 -4.64 13.49
CA PRO A 116 27.31 -5.48 13.13
C PRO A 116 26.85 -5.27 11.69
N LYS A 117 26.39 -6.33 11.02
CA LYS A 117 25.84 -6.24 9.65
C LYS A 117 24.54 -5.43 9.66
N PHE A 118 24.32 -4.59 8.66
CA PHE A 118 23.11 -3.78 8.53
C PHE A 118 22.70 -3.63 7.06
N PRO A 119 21.40 -3.45 6.75
CA PRO A 119 20.93 -3.26 5.39
C PRO A 119 21.30 -1.86 4.89
N ILE A 120 21.59 -1.77 3.60
CA ILE A 120 21.82 -0.49 2.92
C ILE A 120 20.83 -0.33 1.77
N ASN A 121 20.26 0.87 1.64
CA ASN A 121 19.28 1.16 0.59
C ASN A 121 19.96 1.60 -0.72
N ALA A 122 19.16 1.96 -1.73
CA ALA A 122 19.69 2.34 -3.03
C ALA A 122 20.53 3.63 -3.01
N THR A 123 20.21 4.59 -2.14
CA THR A 123 20.97 5.84 -1.96
C THR A 123 22.35 5.55 -1.35
N SER A 124 22.41 4.67 -0.35
CA SER A 124 23.67 4.20 0.22
C SER A 124 24.56 3.51 -0.81
N ILE A 125 23.98 2.64 -1.64
CA ILE A 125 24.73 1.96 -2.72
C ILE A 125 25.26 2.97 -3.73
N TYR A 126 24.46 3.96 -4.12
CA TYR A 126 24.89 5.03 -5.01
C TYR A 126 26.07 5.82 -4.42
N TYR A 127 25.99 6.21 -3.14
CA TYR A 127 27.09 6.91 -2.47
C TYR A 127 28.38 6.07 -2.44
N LEU A 128 28.27 4.79 -2.06
CA LEU A 128 29.43 3.90 -1.98
C LEU A 128 30.06 3.65 -3.36
N CYS A 129 29.26 3.48 -4.41
CA CYS A 129 29.76 3.28 -5.78
C CYS A 129 30.39 4.57 -6.33
N SER A 130 29.72 5.72 -6.18
CA SER A 130 30.19 7.01 -6.70
C SER A 130 31.52 7.44 -6.07
N ASN A 131 31.73 7.13 -4.79
CA ASN A 131 32.97 7.41 -4.06
C ASN A 131 33.97 6.24 -4.08
N ARG A 132 33.70 5.18 -4.85
CA ARG A 132 34.58 4.01 -5.04
C ARG A 132 34.91 3.22 -3.75
N TRP A 133 34.00 3.24 -2.78
CA TRP A 133 34.08 2.38 -1.59
C TRP A 133 33.70 0.94 -1.88
N ILE A 134 32.84 0.72 -2.87
CA ILE A 134 32.47 -0.61 -3.34
C ILE A 134 32.48 -0.66 -4.86
N GLU A 135 32.73 -1.84 -5.42
CA GLU A 135 32.37 -2.12 -6.80
C GLU A 135 30.84 -2.29 -6.92
N PRO A 136 30.26 -2.00 -8.09
CA PRO A 136 28.84 -2.25 -8.34
C PRO A 136 28.48 -3.69 -7.98
N PRO A 137 27.42 -3.93 -7.19
CA PRO A 137 27.05 -5.28 -6.80
C PRO A 137 26.85 -6.18 -8.04
N PRO A 138 27.53 -7.34 -8.14
CA PRO A 138 27.55 -8.15 -9.36
C PRO A 138 26.27 -8.98 -9.56
N ILE A 139 25.14 -8.54 -9.00
CA ILE A 139 23.86 -9.22 -9.09
C ILE A 139 23.07 -8.69 -10.29
N THR A 140 22.54 -9.59 -11.11
CA THR A 140 21.71 -9.23 -12.26
C THR A 140 20.25 -9.07 -11.86
N LYS A 141 19.45 -8.47 -12.76
CA LYS A 141 18.00 -8.39 -12.59
C LYS A 141 17.39 -9.80 -12.54
N GLU A 142 17.91 -10.70 -13.35
CA GLU A 142 17.49 -12.09 -13.48
C GLU A 142 17.76 -12.85 -12.18
N ASP A 143 18.94 -12.70 -11.59
CA ASP A 143 19.28 -13.30 -10.29
C ASP A 143 18.31 -12.85 -9.17
N ILE A 144 17.87 -11.60 -9.20
CA ILE A 144 16.90 -11.07 -8.23
C ILE A 144 15.52 -11.68 -8.46
N TRP A 145 15.09 -11.82 -9.72
CA TRP A 145 13.82 -12.44 -10.06
C TRP A 145 13.78 -13.92 -9.72
N ASP A 146 14.88 -14.65 -9.91
CA ASP A 146 15.00 -16.06 -9.53
C ASP A 146 14.86 -16.26 -8.01
N ARG A 147 15.27 -15.25 -7.22
CA ARG A 147 15.06 -15.24 -5.76
C ARG A 147 13.66 -14.77 -5.35
N SER A 148 12.95 -14.11 -6.25
CA SER A 148 11.60 -13.60 -6.01
C SER A 148 10.60 -14.74 -6.17
N LYS A 149 10.05 -15.21 -5.05
CA LYS A 149 8.94 -16.16 -5.04
C LYS A 149 7.62 -15.42 -5.27
N ALA A 150 7.54 -14.76 -6.43
CA ALA A 150 6.28 -14.23 -6.94
C ALA A 150 5.49 -15.42 -7.51
N ASP A 151 4.36 -15.73 -6.87
CA ASP A 151 3.52 -16.84 -7.30
C ASP A 151 2.72 -16.41 -8.54
N LEU A 152 3.22 -16.79 -9.73
CA LEU A 152 2.58 -16.50 -11.01
C LEU A 152 1.16 -17.12 -11.06
N LEU A 153 0.96 -18.27 -10.42
CA LEU A 153 -0.35 -18.91 -10.30
C LEU A 153 -1.26 -18.07 -9.41
N ALA A 154 -0.78 -17.58 -8.27
CA ALA A 154 -1.57 -16.69 -7.41
C ALA A 154 -1.95 -15.39 -8.14
N LYS A 155 -1.01 -14.77 -8.89
CA LYS A 155 -1.31 -13.57 -9.69
C LYS A 155 -2.35 -13.86 -10.78
N GLY A 156 -2.20 -14.98 -11.50
CA GLY A 156 -3.20 -15.43 -12.46
C GLY A 156 -4.59 -15.62 -11.82
N LEU A 157 -4.63 -16.29 -10.67
CA LEU A 157 -5.86 -16.48 -9.90
C LEU A 157 -6.47 -15.15 -9.44
N ALA A 158 -5.65 -14.19 -8.96
CA ALA A 158 -6.12 -12.85 -8.61
C ALA A 158 -6.80 -12.16 -9.79
N PHE A 159 -6.18 -12.17 -10.98
CA PHE A 159 -6.77 -11.55 -12.17
C PHE A 159 -8.06 -12.24 -12.59
N THR A 160 -8.10 -13.57 -12.57
CA THR A 160 -9.31 -14.33 -12.89
C THR A 160 -10.43 -14.03 -11.89
N GLN A 161 -10.14 -14.03 -10.59
CA GLN A 161 -11.14 -13.75 -9.55
C GLN A 161 -11.62 -12.29 -9.61
N ALA A 162 -10.72 -11.33 -9.81
CA ALA A 162 -11.09 -9.93 -9.99
C ALA A 162 -11.97 -9.73 -11.22
N GLY A 163 -11.60 -10.34 -12.36
CA GLY A 163 -12.40 -10.33 -13.58
C GLY A 163 -13.78 -10.95 -13.36
N TRP A 164 -13.86 -12.07 -12.65
CA TRP A 164 -15.11 -12.75 -12.34
C TRP A 164 -16.05 -11.90 -11.48
N VAL A 165 -15.54 -11.27 -10.41
CA VAL A 165 -16.35 -10.38 -9.54
C VAL A 165 -16.89 -9.19 -10.34
N ILE A 166 -16.04 -8.54 -11.16
CA ILE A 166 -16.49 -7.40 -11.99
C ILE A 166 -17.53 -7.85 -13.01
N LEU A 167 -17.31 -8.98 -13.68
CA LEU A 167 -18.25 -9.54 -14.65
C LEU A 167 -19.61 -9.86 -14.00
N GLN A 168 -19.61 -10.48 -12.81
CA GLN A 168 -20.82 -10.75 -12.03
C GLN A 168 -21.58 -9.46 -11.70
N ILE A 169 -20.89 -8.43 -11.19
CA ILE A 169 -21.51 -7.14 -10.87
C ILE A 169 -22.13 -6.49 -12.13
N CYS A 170 -21.41 -6.52 -13.26
CA CYS A 170 -21.91 -6.00 -14.53
C CYS A 170 -23.13 -6.77 -15.03
N ALA A 171 -23.12 -8.10 -14.96
CA ALA A 171 -24.25 -8.94 -15.37
C ALA A 171 -25.50 -8.66 -14.51
N ARG A 172 -25.33 -8.52 -13.19
CA ARG A 172 -26.40 -8.15 -12.26
C ARG A 172 -26.97 -6.77 -12.58
N ALA A 173 -26.09 -5.78 -12.79
CA ALA A 173 -26.51 -4.43 -13.16
C ALA A 173 -27.31 -4.40 -14.46
N ALA A 174 -26.87 -5.13 -15.49
CA ALA A 174 -27.54 -5.19 -16.79
C ALA A 174 -28.93 -5.84 -16.70
N GLN A 175 -29.12 -6.77 -15.77
CA GLN A 175 -30.38 -7.48 -15.54
C GLN A 175 -31.26 -6.83 -14.46
N ASN A 176 -30.88 -5.64 -13.94
CA ASN A 176 -31.55 -4.95 -12.83
C ASN A 176 -31.69 -5.82 -11.55
N LEU A 177 -30.71 -6.69 -11.30
CA LEU A 177 -30.64 -7.49 -10.08
C LEU A 177 -29.88 -6.73 -8.99
N THR A 178 -30.31 -6.87 -7.73
CA THR A 178 -29.62 -6.27 -6.57
C THR A 178 -28.15 -6.69 -6.51
N ILE A 179 -27.23 -5.73 -6.41
CA ILE A 179 -25.81 -5.97 -6.12
C ILE A 179 -25.62 -5.91 -4.61
N ALA A 180 -24.93 -6.88 -4.02
CA ALA A 180 -24.65 -6.85 -2.59
C ALA A 180 -23.60 -5.76 -2.28
N PRO A 181 -23.72 -5.03 -1.15
CA PRO A 181 -22.70 -4.06 -0.74
C PRO A 181 -21.28 -4.62 -0.66
N LEU A 182 -21.13 -5.90 -0.28
CA LEU A 182 -19.85 -6.61 -0.27
C LEU A 182 -19.24 -6.75 -1.68
N GLU A 183 -20.05 -7.02 -2.71
CA GLU A 183 -19.56 -7.10 -4.09
C GLU A 183 -19.03 -5.75 -4.58
N LEU A 184 -19.77 -4.69 -4.29
CA LEU A 184 -19.36 -3.32 -4.61
C LEU A 184 -18.07 -2.92 -3.87
N PHE A 185 -17.93 -3.33 -2.59
CA PHE A 185 -16.71 -3.13 -1.81
C PHE A 185 -15.51 -3.86 -2.42
N THR A 186 -15.68 -5.13 -2.82
CA THR A 186 -14.63 -5.91 -3.48
C THR A 186 -14.21 -5.27 -4.82
N ALA A 187 -15.17 -4.79 -5.62
CA ALA A 187 -14.88 -4.05 -6.86
C ALA A 187 -14.07 -2.78 -6.60
N ALA A 188 -14.44 -1.99 -5.59
CA ALA A 188 -13.68 -0.80 -5.20
C ALA A 188 -12.24 -1.16 -4.77
N PHE A 189 -12.05 -2.26 -4.03
CA PHE A 189 -10.74 -2.75 -3.61
C PHE A 189 -9.86 -3.23 -4.79
N ILE A 190 -10.46 -3.85 -5.80
CA ILE A 190 -9.74 -4.31 -7.01
C ILE A 190 -9.03 -3.15 -7.71
N ILE A 191 -9.62 -1.96 -7.78
CA ILE A 191 -9.00 -0.80 -8.44
C ILE A 191 -7.67 -0.42 -7.78
N HIS A 192 -7.64 -0.33 -6.45
CA HIS A 192 -6.39 -0.05 -5.74
C HIS A 192 -5.40 -1.20 -5.80
N SER A 193 -5.89 -2.44 -5.84
CA SER A 193 -5.02 -3.61 -6.02
C SER A 193 -4.29 -3.54 -7.36
N LEU A 194 -4.99 -3.20 -8.45
CA LEU A 194 -4.39 -3.01 -9.77
C LEU A 194 -3.39 -1.85 -9.79
N ALA A 195 -3.73 -0.70 -9.18
CA ALA A 195 -2.81 0.44 -9.09
C ALA A 195 -1.55 0.10 -8.29
N THR A 196 -1.70 -0.62 -7.17
CA THR A 196 -0.56 -1.06 -6.36
C THR A 196 0.31 -2.08 -7.09
N LEU A 197 -0.30 -3.03 -7.82
CA LEU A 197 0.41 -3.98 -8.67
C LEU A 197 1.20 -3.28 -9.78
N TYR A 198 0.68 -2.18 -10.34
CA TYR A 198 1.41 -1.35 -11.31
C TYR A 198 2.67 -0.73 -10.68
N PHE A 199 2.54 -0.05 -9.53
CA PHE A 199 3.68 0.59 -8.87
C PHE A 199 4.72 -0.42 -8.36
N TRP A 200 4.29 -1.60 -7.92
CA TRP A 200 5.17 -2.68 -7.46
C TRP A 200 5.49 -3.74 -8.51
N ALA A 201 5.19 -3.52 -9.79
CA ALA A 201 5.45 -4.50 -10.84
C ALA A 201 6.94 -4.92 -10.93
N SER A 202 7.86 -4.02 -10.58
CA SER A 202 9.31 -4.28 -10.54
C SER A 202 9.84 -4.60 -9.14
N LYS A 203 8.98 -4.68 -8.11
CA LYS A 203 9.40 -5.00 -6.74
C LYS A 203 9.45 -6.52 -6.56
N PRO A 204 10.60 -7.12 -6.20
CA PRO A 204 10.68 -8.53 -5.89
C PRO A 204 9.75 -8.92 -4.72
N GLN A 205 9.14 -10.10 -4.78
CA GLN A 205 8.22 -10.60 -3.76
C GLN A 205 8.82 -11.81 -3.05
N ASN A 206 8.66 -11.89 -1.72
CA ASN A 206 9.03 -13.05 -0.91
C ASN A 206 10.50 -13.50 -1.05
N VAL A 207 11.42 -12.56 -1.28
CA VAL A 207 12.85 -12.85 -1.24
C VAL A 207 13.26 -13.21 0.19
N ALA A 208 13.90 -14.37 0.36
CA ALA A 208 14.24 -14.90 1.68
C ALA A 208 15.54 -14.32 2.24
N GLU A 209 16.55 -14.15 1.39
CA GLU A 209 17.92 -13.82 1.81
C GLU A 209 18.45 -12.58 1.07
N PRO A 210 19.13 -11.67 1.79
CA PRO A 210 19.81 -10.54 1.19
C PRO A 210 21.12 -10.97 0.52
N THR A 211 21.61 -10.12 -0.36
CA THR A 211 22.98 -10.18 -0.90
C THR A 211 23.92 -9.47 0.06
N ILE A 212 24.95 -10.18 0.51
CA ILE A 212 25.94 -9.64 1.44
C ILE A 212 27.06 -8.97 0.64
N ILE A 213 27.31 -7.70 0.90
CA ILE A 213 28.44 -6.94 0.37
C ILE A 213 29.51 -6.92 1.46
N LYS A 214 30.59 -7.67 1.24
CA LYS A 214 31.72 -7.73 2.16
C LYS A 214 32.78 -6.71 1.74
N VAL A 215 33.27 -5.96 2.71
CA VAL A 215 34.31 -4.95 2.51
C VAL A 215 35.45 -5.17 3.51
N ASP A 216 36.62 -4.63 3.19
CA ASP A 216 37.84 -4.71 4.00
C ASP A 216 38.09 -3.45 4.84
N TRP A 217 37.43 -2.34 4.53
CA TRP A 217 37.44 -1.10 5.30
C TRP A 217 36.41 -1.11 6.44
N THR A 218 36.70 -0.33 7.49
CA THR A 218 35.84 -0.19 8.68
C THR A 218 34.78 0.90 8.48
N ILE A 219 33.65 0.79 9.17
CA ILE A 219 32.63 1.85 9.12
C ILE A 219 33.18 3.20 9.63
N GLY A 220 34.14 3.20 10.55
CA GLY A 220 34.78 4.40 11.06
C GLY A 220 35.56 5.15 9.98
N GLU A 221 36.29 4.43 9.12
CA GLU A 221 37.01 5.03 7.98
C GLU A 221 36.06 5.73 7.01
N LEU A 222 34.92 5.09 6.69
CA LEU A 222 33.87 5.65 5.85
C LEU A 222 33.30 6.95 6.44
N LEU A 223 32.97 6.93 7.75
CA LEU A 223 32.36 8.08 8.43
C LEU A 223 33.35 9.25 8.55
N ILE A 224 34.64 8.97 8.82
CA ILE A 224 35.70 9.99 8.84
C ILE A 224 35.85 10.62 7.46
N ALA A 225 35.86 9.81 6.40
CA ALA A 225 35.96 10.30 5.03
C ALA A 225 34.73 11.13 4.59
N ALA A 226 33.54 10.82 5.12
CA ALA A 226 32.32 11.60 4.89
C ALA A 226 32.33 12.98 5.59
N GLY A 227 33.23 13.19 6.56
CA GLY A 227 33.43 14.47 7.23
C GLY A 227 32.17 15.01 7.91
N ASP A 228 31.89 16.30 7.71
CA ASP A 228 30.78 17.01 8.37
C ASP A 228 29.40 16.42 8.04
N ALA A 229 29.24 15.71 6.92
CA ALA A 229 27.97 15.06 6.59
C ALA A 229 27.61 13.97 7.61
N ALA A 230 28.60 13.24 8.10
CA ALA A 230 28.44 12.10 9.02
C ALA A 230 28.72 12.44 10.49
N LYS A 231 28.77 13.74 10.84
CA LYS A 231 29.10 14.18 12.20
C LYS A 231 28.05 13.81 13.26
N ASP A 232 26.79 13.74 12.86
CA ASP A 232 25.67 13.52 13.78
C ASP A 232 25.50 12.03 14.04
N PRO A 233 25.19 11.62 15.30
CA PRO A 233 24.91 10.22 15.60
C PRO A 233 23.78 9.66 14.73
N TYR A 234 23.97 8.45 14.23
CA TYR A 234 22.92 7.78 13.49
C TYR A 234 21.74 7.39 14.39
N VAL A 235 20.55 7.31 13.79
CA VAL A 235 19.30 6.86 14.44
C VAL A 235 18.99 5.43 14.00
N ASP A 236 19.13 5.11 12.72
CA ASP A 236 18.72 3.83 12.14
C ASP A 236 19.93 3.01 11.70
N THR A 237 20.78 3.55 10.81
CA THR A 237 22.03 2.89 10.39
C THR A 237 23.17 3.90 10.26
N PRO A 238 24.45 3.48 10.28
CA PRO A 238 25.57 4.39 10.03
C PRO A 238 25.49 5.14 8.71
N MET A 239 24.68 4.69 7.74
CA MET A 239 24.48 5.37 6.45
C MET A 239 23.40 6.46 6.49
N ASP A 240 22.82 6.74 7.65
CA ASP A 240 21.81 7.77 7.85
C ASP A 240 22.21 9.14 7.26
N PHE A 241 23.51 9.47 7.25
CA PHE A 241 23.99 10.75 6.69
C PHE A 241 23.80 10.89 5.18
N VAL A 242 23.60 9.80 4.43
CA VAL A 242 23.22 9.84 3.00
C VAL A 242 21.78 9.41 2.79
N GLU A 243 21.28 8.50 3.63
CA GLU A 243 19.91 8.03 3.51
C GLU A 243 18.92 9.12 3.95
N LYS A 244 19.25 9.96 4.94
CA LYS A 244 18.35 10.98 5.50
C LYS A 244 18.27 12.34 4.80
N PRO A 245 19.31 12.89 4.15
CA PRO A 245 19.18 14.12 3.38
C PRO A 245 18.12 14.05 2.28
N VAL A 246 17.81 12.84 1.77
CA VAL A 246 16.70 12.62 0.84
C VAL A 246 15.32 12.88 1.48
N TRP A 247 15.25 13.00 2.82
CA TRP A 247 14.02 13.04 3.64
C TRP A 247 13.81 14.31 4.46
N GLU A 248 14.56 15.40 4.22
CA GLU A 248 14.48 16.62 5.02
C GLU A 248 13.01 17.03 5.31
N GLY A 249 12.60 16.83 6.57
CA GLY A 249 11.26 17.13 7.08
C GLY A 249 10.48 15.93 7.63
N TRP A 250 10.68 14.72 7.14
CA TRP A 250 9.93 13.54 7.61
C TRP A 250 10.61 12.83 8.78
N ARG A 251 9.85 12.59 9.85
CA ARG A 251 10.32 11.90 11.05
C ARG A 251 9.29 10.88 11.51
N ARG A 252 9.76 9.72 11.94
CA ARG A 252 8.91 8.74 12.61
C ARG A 252 8.50 9.28 13.98
N LEU A 253 7.25 9.10 14.39
CA LEU A 253 6.83 9.49 15.74
C LEU A 253 7.72 8.82 16.79
N PRO A 254 8.20 9.56 17.81
CA PRO A 254 9.06 8.99 18.85
C PRO A 254 8.47 7.76 19.54
N SER A 255 7.16 7.76 19.80
CA SER A 255 6.44 6.62 20.40
C SER A 255 6.42 5.35 19.54
N LEU A 256 6.72 5.48 18.23
CA LEU A 256 6.69 4.39 17.26
C LEU A 256 8.09 4.00 16.75
N LEU A 257 9.17 4.59 17.29
CA LEU A 257 10.56 4.27 16.90
C LEU A 257 10.92 2.80 17.10
N HIS A 258 10.32 2.15 18.10
CA HIS A 258 10.53 0.73 18.44
C HIS A 258 9.40 -0.19 17.94
N TYR A 259 8.35 0.39 17.34
CA TYR A 259 7.17 -0.36 16.93
C TYR A 259 7.47 -1.29 15.74
N GLY A 260 6.91 -2.50 15.75
CA GLY A 260 7.02 -3.43 14.61
C GLY A 260 8.37 -4.12 14.46
N GLY A 261 9.15 -4.24 15.53
CA GLY A 261 10.42 -4.99 15.56
C GLY A 261 11.67 -4.12 15.40
N LEU A 262 11.56 -2.80 15.57
CA LEU A 262 12.65 -1.84 15.41
C LEU A 262 13.36 -1.56 16.74
N THR A 263 13.62 -2.59 17.54
CA THR A 263 14.15 -2.44 18.91
C THR A 263 15.67 -2.36 18.99
N LYS A 264 16.38 -2.82 17.96
CA LYS A 264 17.84 -2.85 17.91
C LYS A 264 18.39 -1.87 16.89
N ARG A 265 19.63 -1.42 17.12
CA ARG A 265 20.40 -0.56 16.22
C ARG A 265 21.84 -1.12 16.08
N PRO A 266 22.47 -1.06 14.87
CA PRO A 266 21.88 -0.60 13.60
C PRO A 266 20.66 -1.48 13.20
N LEU A 267 19.76 -0.93 12.38
CA LEU A 267 18.59 -1.69 11.94
C LEU A 267 19.02 -3.00 11.29
N GLU A 268 18.29 -4.08 11.58
CA GLU A 268 18.60 -5.41 11.02
C GLU A 268 17.80 -5.71 9.74
N ARG A 269 16.79 -4.87 9.43
CA ARG A 269 15.99 -4.89 8.20
C ARG A 269 15.41 -3.52 7.89
N ILE A 270 15.04 -3.28 6.63
CA ILE A 270 14.33 -2.06 6.22
C ILE A 270 12.81 -2.23 6.48
N PRO A 271 12.18 -1.39 7.33
CA PRO A 271 10.74 -1.42 7.60
C PRO A 271 9.89 -1.35 6.31
N ASN A 272 8.72 -2.00 6.27
CA ASN A 272 7.85 -1.96 5.08
C ASN A 272 7.29 -0.55 4.83
N ASP A 273 7.12 0.20 5.91
CA ASP A 273 6.67 1.58 6.00
C ASP A 273 7.85 2.57 5.91
N TYR A 274 9.09 2.11 5.65
CA TYR A 274 10.23 3.02 5.54
C TYR A 274 9.96 4.00 4.38
N SER A 275 9.76 5.27 4.73
CA SER A 275 9.12 6.26 3.86
C SER A 275 10.06 6.65 2.72
N PRO A 276 9.72 6.33 1.46
CA PRO A 276 10.46 6.76 0.28
C PRO A 276 10.02 8.18 -0.17
N PRO A 277 10.52 8.75 -1.29
CA PRO A 277 10.29 10.15 -1.70
C PRO A 277 8.79 10.39 -1.76
N PRO A 278 8.31 11.60 -1.41
CA PRO A 278 6.96 11.94 -1.79
C PRO A 278 6.81 11.68 -3.29
N PRO A 279 5.64 11.21 -3.75
CA PRO A 279 5.41 10.96 -5.15
C PRO A 279 5.64 12.26 -5.95
N THR A 280 6.00 12.14 -7.23
CA THR A 280 5.99 13.30 -8.12
C THR A 280 4.56 13.82 -8.31
N GLY A 281 4.38 15.05 -8.81
CA GLY A 281 3.04 15.62 -9.03
C GLY A 281 2.14 14.73 -9.90
N THR A 282 2.71 14.06 -10.90
CA THR A 282 1.99 13.11 -11.77
C THR A 282 1.53 11.87 -10.99
N GLU A 283 2.43 11.22 -10.25
CA GLU A 283 2.11 10.05 -9.45
C GLU A 283 1.07 10.37 -8.38
N ALA A 284 1.23 11.50 -7.68
CA ALA A 284 0.28 11.98 -6.69
C ALA A 284 -1.11 12.18 -7.30
N THR A 285 -1.18 12.75 -8.51
CA THR A 285 -2.44 12.95 -9.24
C THR A 285 -3.10 11.62 -9.59
N ILE A 286 -2.34 10.62 -10.04
CA ILE A 286 -2.86 9.28 -10.34
C ILE A 286 -3.47 8.65 -9.08
N ILE A 287 -2.76 8.69 -7.95
CA ILE A 287 -3.24 8.14 -6.68
C ILE A 287 -4.52 8.85 -6.23
N TRP A 288 -4.55 10.18 -6.34
CA TRP A 288 -5.73 10.97 -6.02
C TRP A 288 -6.94 10.57 -6.85
N VAL A 289 -6.78 10.49 -8.19
CA VAL A 289 -7.85 10.05 -9.09
C VAL A 289 -8.33 8.65 -8.74
N VAL A 290 -7.42 7.70 -8.52
CA VAL A 290 -7.76 6.33 -8.12
C VAL A 290 -8.54 6.30 -6.80
N SER A 291 -8.14 7.13 -5.83
CA SER A 291 -8.80 7.22 -4.51
C SER A 291 -10.21 7.83 -4.62
N VAL A 292 -10.38 8.84 -5.48
CA VAL A 292 -11.70 9.42 -5.77
C VAL A 292 -12.61 8.42 -6.48
N VAL A 293 -12.10 7.68 -7.47
CA VAL A 293 -12.86 6.62 -8.14
C VAL A 293 -13.27 5.53 -7.16
N HIS A 294 -12.37 5.11 -6.27
CA HIS A 294 -12.70 4.14 -5.21
C HIS A 294 -13.85 4.64 -4.33
N ALA A 295 -13.80 5.90 -3.89
CA ALA A 295 -14.84 6.49 -3.06
C ALA A 295 -16.18 6.64 -3.80
N LEU A 296 -16.15 7.03 -5.08
CA LEU A 296 -17.32 7.12 -5.95
C LEU A 296 -18.04 5.77 -6.09
N ILE A 297 -17.30 4.67 -6.15
CA ILE A 297 -17.91 3.33 -6.26
C ILE A 297 -18.82 3.04 -5.07
N HIS A 298 -18.43 3.37 -3.84
CA HIS A 298 -19.32 3.20 -2.67
C HIS A 298 -20.59 4.06 -2.77
N VAL A 299 -20.48 5.25 -3.36
CA VAL A 299 -21.65 6.14 -3.59
C VAL A 299 -22.61 5.55 -4.62
N LEU A 300 -22.17 4.71 -5.56
CA LEU A 300 -23.08 4.00 -6.48
C LEU A 300 -24.10 3.12 -5.72
N GLY A 301 -23.77 2.68 -4.51
CA GLY A 301 -24.67 1.97 -3.60
C GLY A 301 -25.72 2.84 -2.91
N TRP A 302 -25.94 4.09 -3.34
CA TRP A 302 -26.85 5.05 -2.68
C TRP A 302 -28.27 4.52 -2.45
N TRP A 303 -28.76 3.74 -3.41
CA TRP A 303 -30.11 3.18 -3.43
C TRP A 303 -30.17 1.73 -2.97
N PHE A 304 -29.11 1.22 -2.33
CA PHE A 304 -29.13 -0.14 -1.82
C PHE A 304 -30.24 -0.34 -0.77
N PRO A 305 -30.94 -1.47 -0.83
CA PRO A 305 -32.05 -1.80 0.07
C PRO A 305 -31.51 -2.33 1.40
N PHE A 306 -31.04 -1.42 2.25
CA PHE A 306 -30.61 -1.75 3.61
C PHE A 306 -31.81 -2.16 4.49
N PRO A 307 -31.61 -3.04 5.50
CA PRO A 307 -32.68 -3.51 6.38
C PRO A 307 -33.43 -2.41 7.12
N THR A 308 -32.76 -1.30 7.45
CA THR A 308 -33.34 -0.16 8.14
C THR A 308 -32.97 1.17 7.48
N GLN A 309 -33.80 2.20 7.72
CA GLN A 309 -33.50 3.56 7.27
C GLN A 309 -32.21 4.10 7.92
N VAL A 310 -31.90 3.68 9.15
CA VAL A 310 -30.69 4.12 9.87
C VAL A 310 -29.44 3.59 9.16
N GLU A 311 -29.39 2.30 8.83
CA GLU A 311 -28.27 1.70 8.07
C GLU A 311 -28.12 2.34 6.69
N ALA A 312 -29.23 2.61 6.00
CA ALA A 312 -29.19 3.34 4.72
C ALA A 312 -28.58 4.75 4.87
N ILE A 313 -28.94 5.47 5.93
CA ILE A 313 -28.36 6.80 6.23
C ILE A 313 -26.88 6.67 6.57
N ILE A 314 -26.49 5.68 7.38
CA ILE A 314 -25.10 5.42 7.75
C ILE A 314 -24.26 5.14 6.50
N TRP A 315 -24.73 4.29 5.59
CA TRP A 315 -24.04 4.01 4.32
C TRP A 315 -23.88 5.27 3.46
N ARG A 316 -24.97 6.02 3.26
CA ARG A 316 -24.96 7.24 2.44
C ARG A 316 -24.05 8.32 3.01
N ALA A 317 -24.13 8.56 4.32
CA ALA A 317 -23.28 9.51 5.01
C ALA A 317 -21.80 9.08 4.96
N SER A 318 -21.51 7.79 5.16
CA SER A 318 -20.15 7.26 5.15
C SER A 318 -19.54 7.30 3.75
N SER A 319 -20.26 6.84 2.73
CA SER A 319 -19.79 6.87 1.33
C SER A 319 -19.57 8.31 0.82
N LEU A 320 -20.47 9.24 1.16
CA LEU A 320 -20.29 10.66 0.84
C LEU A 320 -19.12 11.28 1.60
N THR A 321 -18.95 10.93 2.88
CA THR A 321 -17.79 11.38 3.67
C THR A 321 -16.49 10.90 3.06
N LEU A 322 -16.40 9.62 2.67
CA LEU A 322 -15.23 9.08 1.95
C LEU A 322 -14.97 9.87 0.67
N LEU A 323 -16.00 10.15 -0.13
CA LEU A 323 -15.85 10.92 -1.36
C LEU A 323 -15.32 12.32 -1.11
N VAL A 324 -15.90 13.06 -0.15
CA VAL A 324 -15.47 14.43 0.18
C VAL A 324 -14.05 14.44 0.71
N VAL A 325 -13.70 13.54 1.62
CA VAL A 325 -12.34 13.45 2.18
C VAL A 325 -11.33 13.07 1.10
N MET A 326 -11.65 12.16 0.18
CA MET A 326 -10.74 11.81 -0.92
C MET A 326 -10.62 12.91 -1.98
N ALA A 327 -11.73 13.57 -2.34
CA ALA A 327 -11.72 14.65 -3.32
C ALA A 327 -10.95 15.88 -2.82
N ILE A 328 -11.21 16.29 -1.57
CA ILE A 328 -10.61 17.50 -0.98
C ILE A 328 -9.29 17.16 -0.28
N GLY A 329 -9.29 16.21 0.65
CA GLY A 329 -8.09 15.84 1.41
C GLY A 329 -7.03 15.17 0.54
N GLY A 330 -7.44 14.37 -0.45
CA GLY A 330 -6.51 13.72 -1.38
C GLY A 330 -5.79 14.67 -2.33
N ILE A 331 -6.23 15.93 -2.48
CA ILE A 331 -5.49 16.95 -3.23
C ILE A 331 -4.23 17.41 -2.49
N VAL A 332 -4.22 17.30 -1.15
CA VAL A 332 -3.14 17.81 -0.30
C VAL A 332 -1.80 17.13 -0.65
N PRO A 333 -1.72 15.79 -0.77
CA PRO A 333 -0.53 15.13 -1.30
C PRO A 333 -0.12 15.58 -2.72
N VAL A 334 -1.03 16.04 -3.57
CA VAL A 334 -0.69 16.53 -4.92
C VAL A 334 -0.05 17.91 -4.84
N ILE A 335 -0.69 18.83 -4.11
CA ILE A 335 -0.19 20.19 -3.96
C ILE A 335 1.11 20.19 -3.13
N SER A 336 1.30 19.20 -2.23
CA SER A 336 2.55 18.96 -1.49
C SER A 336 3.80 18.83 -2.32
N THR A 337 3.65 18.47 -3.60
CA THR A 337 4.76 18.33 -4.55
C THR A 337 5.26 19.68 -5.06
N GLN A 338 4.53 20.76 -4.80
CA GLN A 338 4.86 22.09 -5.29
C GLN A 338 5.73 22.85 -4.30
N PRO A 339 6.81 23.52 -4.74
CA PRO A 339 7.74 24.23 -3.84
C PRO A 339 7.10 25.31 -2.97
N TRP A 340 5.97 25.87 -3.40
CA TRP A 340 5.27 26.94 -2.68
C TRP A 340 4.30 26.42 -1.60
N PHE A 341 3.99 25.12 -1.57
CA PHE A 341 3.03 24.54 -0.65
C PHE A 341 3.72 23.85 0.53
N ASP A 342 3.93 24.64 1.58
CA ASP A 342 4.51 24.19 2.83
C ASP A 342 3.40 23.89 3.86
N PHE A 343 3.34 22.65 4.35
CA PHE A 343 2.30 22.15 5.23
C PHE A 343 2.81 20.97 6.07
N SER A 344 2.21 20.80 7.25
CA SER A 344 2.45 19.62 8.07
C SER A 344 1.57 18.47 7.57
N PHE A 345 2.16 17.28 7.45
CA PHE A 345 1.46 16.08 7.02
C PHE A 345 1.80 14.91 7.92
N SER A 346 0.79 14.13 8.27
CA SER A 346 0.94 12.91 9.04
C SER A 346 0.46 11.73 8.21
N MET A 347 1.36 10.82 7.89
CA MET A 347 1.01 9.54 7.25
C MET A 347 0.70 8.52 8.34
N LEU A 348 -0.60 8.25 8.55
CA LEU A 348 -1.12 7.28 9.53
C LEU A 348 -0.68 7.55 10.98
N TRP A 349 -0.24 8.78 11.30
CA TRP A 349 0.44 9.11 12.56
C TRP A 349 1.67 8.26 12.83
N ILE A 350 2.30 7.68 11.79
CA ILE A 350 3.57 6.97 11.87
C ILE A 350 4.70 7.92 11.46
N TRP A 351 4.53 8.57 10.31
CA TRP A 351 5.49 9.51 9.75
C TRP A 351 4.90 10.90 9.71
N VAL A 352 5.61 11.87 10.29
CA VAL A 352 5.20 13.26 10.34
C VAL A 352 6.22 14.10 9.60
N ARG A 353 5.71 14.92 8.68
CA ARG A 353 6.41 16.06 8.13
C ARG A 353 5.90 17.32 8.80
N GLU A 354 6.80 18.12 9.34
CA GLU A 354 6.46 19.45 9.83
C GLU A 354 6.68 20.49 8.74
N ALA A 355 5.79 21.48 8.66
CA ALA A 355 5.99 22.64 7.80
C ALA A 355 7.25 23.43 8.21
N GLU A 356 7.99 23.96 7.23
CA GLU A 356 9.16 24.82 7.47
C GLU A 356 8.74 26.15 8.12
N LYS A 357 7.62 26.73 7.66
CA LYS A 357 7.05 27.98 8.20
C LYS A 357 5.86 27.68 9.10
N GLN A 358 6.15 27.51 10.38
CA GLN A 358 5.18 27.27 11.46
C GLN A 358 4.41 28.55 11.84
N THR A 359 3.47 28.99 11.00
CA THR A 359 2.52 30.06 11.39
C THR A 359 1.43 29.51 12.32
N TRP A 360 0.88 30.36 13.21
CA TRP A 360 -0.18 29.96 14.14
C TRP A 360 -1.40 29.36 13.40
N VAL A 361 -1.80 29.96 12.28
CA VAL A 361 -2.92 29.50 11.44
C VAL A 361 -2.67 28.10 10.88
N ARG A 362 -1.46 27.83 10.36
CA ARG A 362 -1.10 26.50 9.86
C ARG A 362 -1.04 25.47 10.98
N LYS A 363 -0.46 25.84 12.13
CA LYS A 363 -0.26 24.93 13.27
C LYS A 363 -1.58 24.52 13.94
N ARG A 364 -2.52 25.45 14.09
CA ARG A 364 -3.77 25.19 14.82
C ARG A 364 -4.95 24.92 13.90
N LEU A 365 -5.27 25.80 12.95
CA LEU A 365 -6.49 25.66 12.16
C LEU A 365 -6.38 24.54 11.11
N PHE A 366 -5.29 24.51 10.34
CA PHE A 366 -5.12 23.51 9.29
C PHE A 366 -4.93 22.10 9.83
N SER A 367 -4.10 21.92 10.88
CA SER A 367 -3.92 20.61 11.53
C SER A 367 -5.23 20.06 12.07
N ILE A 368 -6.03 20.87 12.78
CA ILE A 368 -7.32 20.42 13.33
C ILE A 368 -8.27 19.97 12.23
N VAL A 369 -8.35 20.71 11.12
CA VAL A 369 -9.22 20.34 9.98
C VAL A 369 -8.77 19.00 9.37
N VAL A 370 -7.47 18.81 9.16
CA VAL A 370 -6.91 17.57 8.63
C VAL A 370 -7.14 16.40 9.59
N ASP A 371 -6.89 16.59 10.89
CA ASP A 371 -7.09 15.57 11.91
C ASP A 371 -8.57 15.16 12.01
N ILE A 372 -9.50 16.14 11.96
CA ILE A 372 -10.95 15.87 11.89
C ILE A 372 -11.29 15.09 10.62
N ALA A 373 -10.74 15.46 9.46
CA ALA A 373 -10.98 14.74 8.21
C ALA A 373 -10.49 13.28 8.29
N TYR A 374 -9.34 13.02 8.90
CA TYR A 374 -8.83 11.67 9.14
C TYR A 374 -9.74 10.87 10.09
N VAL A 375 -10.21 11.47 11.18
CA VAL A 375 -11.13 10.81 12.12
C VAL A 375 -12.45 10.47 11.42
N LEU A 376 -13.03 11.41 10.66
CA LEU A 376 -14.25 11.17 9.89
C LEU A 376 -14.06 10.08 8.85
N TYR A 377 -12.91 10.05 8.17
CA TYR A 377 -12.55 8.99 7.25
C TYR A 377 -12.49 7.62 7.93
N ILE A 378 -11.83 7.50 9.09
CA ILE A 378 -11.72 6.24 9.84
C ILE A 378 -13.12 5.76 10.26
N ILE A 379 -13.94 6.65 10.80
CA ILE A 379 -15.32 6.33 11.21
C ILE A 379 -16.14 5.85 10.01
N ALA A 380 -16.08 6.58 8.88
CA ALA A 380 -16.78 6.21 7.65
C ALA A 380 -16.30 4.84 7.13
N ARG A 381 -15.00 4.55 7.17
CA ARG A 381 -14.45 3.23 6.80
C ARG A 381 -14.97 2.12 7.69
N ILE A 382 -15.01 2.31 9.00
CA ILE A 382 -15.52 1.32 9.94
C ILE A 382 -16.99 1.02 9.63
N PHE A 383 -17.82 2.05 9.41
CA PHE A 383 -19.23 1.84 9.08
C PHE A 383 -19.41 1.09 7.76
N ILE A 384 -18.70 1.46 6.69
CA ILE A 384 -18.75 0.71 5.42
C ILE A 384 -18.36 -0.75 5.65
N LEU A 385 -17.26 -1.02 6.36
CA LEU A 385 -16.79 -2.38 6.63
C LEU A 385 -17.76 -3.21 7.48
N VAL A 386 -18.54 -2.59 8.35
CA VAL A 386 -19.57 -3.28 9.15
C VAL A 386 -20.81 -3.54 8.31
N GLU A 387 -21.30 -2.53 7.58
CA GLU A 387 -22.54 -2.60 6.80
C GLU A 387 -22.47 -3.63 5.67
N ILE A 388 -21.30 -3.82 5.04
CA ILE A 388 -21.14 -4.84 3.97
C ILE A 388 -21.43 -6.27 4.43
N PHE A 389 -21.35 -6.55 5.73
CA PHE A 389 -21.71 -7.86 6.31
C PHE A 389 -23.07 -7.83 6.99
N PHE A 390 -23.40 -6.75 7.71
CA PHE A 390 -24.64 -6.64 8.45
C PHE A 390 -25.88 -6.69 7.55
N VAL A 391 -25.78 -6.15 6.33
CA VAL A 391 -26.89 -6.10 5.37
C VAL A 391 -27.50 -7.49 5.06
N PHE A 392 -26.71 -8.58 5.11
CA PHE A 392 -27.17 -9.95 4.83
C PHE A 392 -28.23 -10.48 5.80
N ARG A 393 -28.49 -9.77 6.91
CA ARG A 393 -29.60 -10.09 7.82
C ARG A 393 -30.98 -9.87 7.20
N ALA A 394 -31.08 -9.01 6.17
CA ALA A 394 -32.30 -8.78 5.40
C ALA A 394 -31.96 -8.12 4.04
N MET A 395 -31.60 -8.95 3.06
CA MET A 395 -31.41 -8.53 1.67
C MET A 395 -32.66 -8.83 0.84
N PRO A 396 -32.92 -8.11 -0.26
CA PRO A 396 -33.98 -8.50 -1.18
C PRO A 396 -33.69 -9.85 -1.82
N GLU A 397 -34.75 -10.61 -2.12
CA GLU A 397 -34.66 -11.96 -2.70
C GLU A 397 -33.85 -12.03 -4.00
N ASP A 398 -33.90 -10.97 -4.83
CA ASP A 398 -33.23 -10.94 -6.12
C ASP A 398 -31.69 -10.88 -6.01
N VAL A 399 -31.13 -10.58 -4.84
CA VAL A 399 -29.68 -10.69 -4.59
C VAL A 399 -29.19 -12.14 -4.78
N TYR A 400 -30.07 -13.11 -4.50
CA TYR A 400 -29.79 -14.54 -4.51
C TYR A 400 -30.13 -15.22 -5.85
N ILE A 401 -30.62 -14.45 -6.83
CA ILE A 401 -30.83 -14.92 -8.20
C ILE A 401 -29.49 -14.96 -8.93
N ILE A 402 -29.20 -16.09 -9.57
CA ILE A 402 -28.04 -16.25 -10.46
C ILE A 402 -28.32 -15.49 -11.76
N PRO A 403 -27.43 -14.59 -12.22
CA PRO A 403 -27.63 -13.88 -13.49
C PRO A 403 -27.76 -14.86 -14.67
N GLU A 404 -28.67 -14.57 -15.60
CA GLU A 404 -28.79 -15.35 -16.83
C GLU A 404 -27.58 -15.06 -17.72
N TRP A 405 -26.64 -16.01 -17.79
CA TRP A 405 -25.42 -15.85 -18.57
C TRP A 405 -25.64 -15.83 -20.07
N THR A 406 -26.74 -16.40 -20.58
CA THR A 406 -27.09 -16.37 -22.00
C THR A 406 -27.31 -14.96 -22.54
N TRP A 407 -27.71 -14.00 -21.68
CA TRP A 407 -27.80 -12.58 -22.05
C TRP A 407 -26.43 -11.93 -22.23
N VAL A 408 -25.44 -12.38 -21.46
CA VAL A 408 -24.09 -11.80 -21.43
C VAL A 408 -23.16 -12.51 -22.42
N TRP A 409 -23.37 -13.81 -22.61
CA TRP A 409 -22.61 -14.68 -23.51
C TRP A 409 -23.56 -15.63 -24.28
N PRO A 410 -24.12 -15.18 -25.41
CA PRO A 410 -25.17 -15.92 -26.14
C PRO A 410 -24.77 -17.31 -26.66
N HIS A 411 -23.46 -17.62 -26.68
CA HIS A 411 -22.88 -18.83 -27.28
C HIS A 411 -22.38 -19.85 -26.25
N VAL A 412 -22.51 -19.59 -24.94
CA VAL A 412 -22.19 -20.58 -23.89
C VAL A 412 -23.50 -21.25 -23.50
N GLN A 413 -23.74 -22.45 -24.04
CA GLN A 413 -24.77 -23.39 -23.59
C GLN A 413 -24.12 -24.60 -22.94
#